data_AF-A0A2E1ADJ5-F1
#
_entry.id   AF-A0A2E1ADJ5-F1
#
_cell.length_a   1.000
_cell.length_b   1.000
_cell.length_c   1.000
_cell.angle_alpha   90.00
_cell.angle_beta   90.00
_cell.angle_gamma   90.00
#
_symmetry.space_group_name_H-M   'P 1'
#
loop_
_entity.id
_entity.type
_entity.pdbx_description
1 polymer ?
#
loop_
_entity_poly.entity_id
_entity_poly.type
_entity_poly.pdbx_seq_one_letter_code
_entity_poly.pdbx_strand_id
1 'polypeptide(L)'
;MQSILRTLTKILDGTPSHIRHSRQRGQSLAEMALVTPLLFIMVVGIVEIGWFANNYLTLLEVTRIGARTGTVLIGDLSPLEWNNAASLHPDVLREMGVQEYEGIPNGDPVPEPKPVRDDRYRMGEIARDCETAQDYDFSGFYTFIACSMEDSLEPLTIKRGEFDVVDRNGNVNQVPYVDDIIISAFSLQAVNNDDPANWVGDPVIYSRTIDFDTTDAVGDYPDGPSVIVVGRYPTNANECNMWDVNGIPVPSNERDPFDFYNFGTQDETRPIDGVIRDIELEEGDTGAEYQRGFVWTGQYQVEETRPNPTPSDPNATDSIICWGSNFTIEEVQDLMNANSFIPEGSADYEDRRQYLPSQGLVLVEMVWHHDLLLNFPFFPTLVQMFGDTQQVSITVWAAFPAPTVEPNIVFDLN
;
A
#
# COMPACT_ATOMS: atom_id res chain seq x y z
N MET A 1 36.29 41.39 -21.69
CA MET A 1 35.17 41.08 -20.77
C MET A 1 34.65 42.29 -19.99
N GLN A 2 35.48 43.18 -19.45
CA GLN A 2 35.00 44.34 -18.68
C GLN A 2 34.17 45.38 -19.48
N SER A 3 34.36 45.49 -20.80
CA SER A 3 33.55 46.39 -21.64
C SER A 3 32.12 45.88 -21.84
N ILE A 4 31.93 44.57 -21.93
CA ILE A 4 30.61 43.94 -22.10
C ILE A 4 29.79 44.11 -20.83
N LEU A 5 30.41 43.91 -19.66
CA LEU A 5 29.78 44.13 -18.35
C LEU A 5 29.35 45.58 -18.14
N ARG A 6 30.14 46.57 -18.58
CA ARG A 6 29.76 48.00 -18.53
C ARG A 6 28.62 48.36 -19.49
N THR A 7 28.46 47.59 -20.55
CA THR A 7 27.40 47.81 -21.54
C THR A 7 26.09 47.19 -21.05
N LEU A 8 26.15 45.98 -20.48
CA LEU A 8 25.00 45.32 -19.83
C LEU A 8 24.50 46.11 -18.62
N THR A 9 25.39 46.59 -17.76
CA THR A 9 25.01 47.43 -16.62
C THR A 9 24.36 48.73 -17.07
N LYS A 10 24.89 49.44 -18.09
CA LYS A 10 24.23 50.66 -18.61
C LYS A 10 22.86 50.41 -19.26
N ILE A 11 22.61 49.21 -19.79
CA ILE A 11 21.31 48.82 -20.33
C ILE A 11 20.31 48.48 -19.21
N LEU A 12 20.80 47.92 -18.10
CA LEU A 12 19.99 47.57 -16.92
C LEU A 12 19.73 48.75 -15.96
N ASP A 13 20.59 49.78 -15.97
CA ASP A 13 20.53 50.91 -15.02
C ASP A 13 19.44 51.95 -15.34
N GLY A 14 18.66 51.75 -16.41
CA GLY A 14 17.43 52.51 -16.67
C GLY A 14 17.59 54.03 -16.82
N THR A 15 18.81 54.58 -16.92
CA THR A 15 19.04 56.02 -16.98
C THR A 15 18.53 56.59 -18.31
N PRO A 16 17.47 57.42 -18.31
CA PRO A 16 16.85 57.87 -19.55
C PRO A 16 17.79 58.84 -20.28
N SER A 17 18.26 58.44 -21.46
CA SER A 17 19.08 59.31 -22.30
C SER A 17 18.24 60.48 -22.82
N HIS A 18 18.61 61.70 -22.43
CA HIS A 18 17.89 62.96 -22.68
C HIS A 18 17.88 63.45 -24.15
N ILE A 19 18.06 62.57 -25.15
CA ILE A 19 18.29 62.97 -26.55
C ILE A 19 17.19 62.40 -27.46
N ARG A 20 16.41 63.33 -28.04
CA ARG A 20 15.44 63.20 -29.15
C ARG A 20 14.11 62.48 -28.88
N HIS A 21 13.04 63.27 -28.92
CA HIS A 21 11.62 62.90 -29.03
C HIS A 21 11.25 62.11 -30.32
N SER A 22 11.96 61.04 -30.67
CA SER A 22 11.58 60.17 -31.79
C SER A 22 11.06 58.82 -31.32
N ARG A 23 9.74 58.65 -31.39
CA ARG A 23 8.98 57.38 -31.48
C ARG A 23 9.27 56.33 -30.38
N GLN A 24 8.76 56.56 -29.17
CA GLN A 24 8.54 55.50 -28.14
C GLN A 24 7.32 54.60 -28.41
N ARG A 25 6.71 54.64 -29.60
CA ARG A 25 5.43 53.95 -29.91
C ARG A 25 5.50 52.42 -30.03
N GLY A 26 6.60 51.78 -29.63
CA GLY A 26 6.75 50.31 -29.70
C GLY A 26 7.26 49.65 -28.42
N GLN A 27 7.77 50.41 -27.45
CA GLN A 27 8.38 49.84 -26.24
C GLN A 27 7.33 49.19 -25.33
N SER A 28 6.20 49.86 -25.10
CA SER A 28 5.10 49.31 -24.29
C SER A 28 4.51 48.03 -24.91
N LEU A 29 4.50 47.92 -26.25
CA LEU A 29 4.05 46.71 -26.93
C LEU A 29 5.05 45.56 -26.74
N ALA A 30 6.35 45.83 -26.77
CA ALA A 30 7.38 44.83 -26.50
C ALA A 30 7.38 44.36 -25.04
N GLU A 31 7.21 45.28 -24.07
CA GLU A 31 7.10 44.94 -22.65
C GLU A 31 5.85 44.10 -22.37
N MET A 32 4.70 44.49 -22.93
CA MET A 32 3.47 43.70 -22.80
C MET A 32 3.60 42.33 -23.47
N ALA A 33 4.22 42.25 -24.66
CA ALA A 33 4.45 40.98 -25.35
C ALA A 33 5.36 40.02 -24.56
N LEU A 34 6.26 40.54 -23.72
CA LEU A 34 7.15 39.74 -22.87
C LEU A 34 6.47 39.31 -21.56
N VAL A 35 5.68 40.19 -20.93
CA VAL A 35 5.01 39.90 -19.65
C VAL A 35 3.77 39.03 -19.81
N THR A 36 3.02 39.21 -20.90
CA THR A 36 1.77 38.47 -21.16
C THR A 36 1.94 36.94 -21.13
N PRO A 37 2.91 36.31 -21.82
CA PRO A 37 3.08 34.85 -21.74
C PRO A 37 3.43 34.38 -20.33
N LEU A 38 4.19 35.16 -19.56
CA LEU A 38 4.51 34.82 -18.16
C LEU A 38 3.26 34.84 -17.28
N LEU A 39 2.38 35.82 -17.46
CA LEU A 39 1.09 35.87 -16.77
C LEU A 39 0.17 34.70 -17.17
N PHE A 40 0.15 34.32 -18.45
CA PHE A 40 -0.62 33.16 -18.91
C PHE A 40 -0.10 31.85 -18.31
N ILE A 41 1.21 31.63 -18.27
CA ILE A 41 1.82 30.46 -17.62
C ILE A 41 1.44 30.43 -16.13
N MET A 42 1.47 31.58 -15.45
CA MET A 42 1.07 31.66 -14.04
C MET A 42 -0.41 31.32 -13.83
N VAL A 43 -1.32 31.86 -14.65
CA VAL A 43 -2.75 31.56 -14.56
C VAL A 43 -3.03 30.09 -14.84
N VAL A 44 -2.41 29.53 -15.88
CA VAL A 44 -2.48 28.10 -16.21
C VAL A 44 -2.00 27.25 -15.04
N GLY A 45 -0.85 27.59 -14.44
CA GLY A 45 -0.32 26.87 -13.27
C GLY A 45 -1.27 26.92 -12.07
N ILE A 46 -1.91 28.05 -11.80
CA ILE A 46 -2.89 28.16 -10.70
C ILE A 46 -4.12 27.27 -10.97
N VAL A 47 -4.61 27.24 -12.22
CA VAL A 47 -5.75 26.37 -12.59
C VAL A 47 -5.38 24.90 -12.43
N GLU A 48 -4.18 24.51 -12.88
CA GLU A 48 -3.68 23.13 -12.77
C GLU A 48 -3.53 22.71 -11.30
N ILE A 49 -2.93 23.55 -10.46
CA ILE A 49 -2.81 23.28 -9.02
C ILE A 49 -4.19 23.20 -8.35
N GLY A 50 -5.14 24.05 -8.74
CA GLY A 50 -6.51 23.99 -8.23
C GLY A 50 -7.23 22.70 -8.60
N TRP A 51 -7.03 22.23 -9.84
CA TRP A 51 -7.54 20.94 -10.32
C TRP A 51 -6.92 19.76 -9.55
N PHE A 52 -5.59 19.74 -9.40
CA PHE A 52 -4.87 18.75 -8.60
C PHE A 52 -5.38 18.69 -7.16
N ALA A 53 -5.50 19.86 -6.50
CA ALA A 53 -5.98 19.95 -5.12
C ALA A 53 -7.43 19.44 -4.98
N ASN A 54 -8.31 19.72 -5.95
CA ASN A 54 -9.67 19.21 -5.95
C ASN A 54 -9.72 17.68 -6.04
N ASN A 55 -8.91 17.08 -6.92
CA ASN A 55 -8.83 15.63 -7.05
C ASN A 55 -8.26 15.00 -5.77
N TYR A 56 -7.18 15.57 -5.23
CA TYR A 56 -6.60 15.13 -3.95
C TYR A 56 -7.61 15.14 -2.79
N LEU A 57 -8.40 16.22 -2.64
CA LEU A 57 -9.43 16.31 -1.61
C LEU A 57 -10.56 15.30 -1.82
N THR A 58 -10.93 15.02 -3.08
CA THR A 58 -11.94 14.01 -3.41
C THR A 58 -11.44 12.62 -3.01
N LEU A 59 -10.22 12.26 -3.40
CA LEU A 59 -9.59 10.99 -3.03
C LEU A 59 -9.49 10.82 -1.51
N LEU A 60 -9.13 11.87 -0.77
CA LEU A 60 -9.10 11.85 0.69
C LEU A 60 -10.47 11.60 1.33
N GLU A 61 -11.55 12.13 0.75
CA GLU A 61 -12.89 11.88 1.29
C GLU A 61 -13.36 10.46 0.95
N VAL A 62 -13.04 9.96 -0.25
CA VAL A 62 -13.36 8.59 -0.68
C VAL A 62 -12.66 7.56 0.21
N THR A 63 -11.38 7.71 0.50
CA THR A 63 -10.66 6.78 1.41
C THR A 63 -11.24 6.80 2.82
N ARG A 64 -11.66 7.98 3.32
CA ARG A 64 -12.37 8.07 4.62
C ARG A 64 -13.72 7.39 4.59
N ILE A 65 -14.49 7.51 3.51
CA ILE A 65 -15.77 6.82 3.34
C ILE A 65 -15.53 5.31 3.36
N GLY A 66 -14.53 4.81 2.61
CA GLY A 66 -14.17 3.39 2.60
C GLY A 66 -13.80 2.88 3.99
N ALA A 67 -12.88 3.56 4.67
CA ALA A 67 -12.44 3.14 5.99
C ALA A 67 -13.56 3.18 7.04
N ARG A 68 -14.42 4.23 7.02
CA ARG A 68 -15.62 4.29 7.88
C ARG A 68 -16.62 3.18 7.58
N THR A 69 -16.81 2.86 6.31
CA THR A 69 -17.69 1.78 5.89
C THR A 69 -17.21 0.45 6.47
N GLY A 70 -15.92 0.16 6.40
CA GLY A 70 -15.35 -1.04 7.03
C GLY A 70 -15.64 -1.16 8.52
N THR A 71 -15.70 -0.05 9.27
CA THR A 71 -15.99 -0.10 10.72
C THR A 71 -17.40 -0.56 11.08
N VAL A 72 -18.36 -0.45 10.16
CA VAL A 72 -19.76 -0.80 10.42
C VAL A 72 -20.15 -2.17 9.88
N LEU A 73 -19.26 -2.82 9.13
CA LEU A 73 -19.49 -4.15 8.56
C LEU A 73 -19.25 -5.22 9.62
N ILE A 74 -20.34 -5.92 10.00
CA ILE A 74 -20.42 -6.91 11.07
C ILE A 74 -21.07 -8.21 10.57
N GLY A 75 -20.88 -9.31 11.32
CA GLY A 75 -21.48 -10.61 10.99
C GLY A 75 -20.95 -11.16 9.65
N ASP A 76 -21.86 -11.52 8.74
CA ASP A 76 -21.53 -12.10 7.43
C ASP A 76 -20.70 -11.16 6.53
N LEU A 77 -20.68 -9.86 6.84
CA LEU A 77 -19.86 -8.86 6.16
C LEU A 77 -18.55 -8.57 6.90
N SER A 78 -18.20 -9.32 7.95
CA SER A 78 -16.94 -9.19 8.67
C SER A 78 -15.75 -9.64 7.80
N PRO A 79 -14.55 -9.05 7.97
CA PRO A 79 -13.35 -9.58 7.32
C PRO A 79 -13.02 -11.02 7.76
N LEU A 80 -13.56 -11.48 8.90
CA LEU A 80 -13.44 -12.86 9.36
C LEU A 80 -14.24 -13.87 8.53
N GLU A 81 -15.36 -13.44 7.96
CA GLU A 81 -16.24 -14.27 7.12
C GLU A 81 -15.87 -14.16 5.63
N TRP A 82 -14.86 -13.36 5.30
CA TRP A 82 -14.43 -13.17 3.93
C TRP A 82 -13.93 -14.47 3.30
N ASN A 83 -14.42 -14.77 2.10
CA ASN A 83 -13.84 -15.85 1.30
C ASN A 83 -12.49 -15.40 0.73
N ASN A 84 -11.47 -15.69 1.51
CA ASN A 84 -10.06 -15.57 1.21
C ASN A 84 -9.66 -15.89 -0.24
N ALA A 85 -10.26 -16.89 -0.91
CA ALA A 85 -9.93 -17.18 -2.31
C ALA A 85 -10.16 -16.00 -3.27
N ALA A 86 -11.09 -15.09 -2.94
CA ALA A 86 -11.34 -13.88 -3.72
C ALA A 86 -10.31 -12.78 -3.52
N SER A 87 -9.48 -12.85 -2.49
CA SER A 87 -8.36 -11.91 -2.29
C SER A 87 -7.29 -12.06 -3.36
N LEU A 88 -7.14 -13.26 -3.92
CA LEU A 88 -6.08 -13.59 -4.86
C LEU A 88 -6.23 -12.79 -6.16
N HIS A 89 -5.11 -12.21 -6.60
CA HIS A 89 -5.07 -11.47 -7.86
C HIS A 89 -5.15 -12.44 -9.05
N PRO A 90 -5.97 -12.18 -10.09
CA PRO A 90 -6.11 -13.08 -11.23
C PRO A 90 -4.79 -13.37 -11.95
N ASP A 91 -3.91 -12.36 -12.11
CA ASP A 91 -2.63 -12.58 -12.79
C ASP A 91 -1.64 -13.39 -11.96
N VAL A 92 -1.69 -13.27 -10.62
CA VAL A 92 -0.88 -14.12 -9.72
C VAL A 92 -1.22 -15.57 -9.96
N LEU A 93 -2.51 -15.88 -9.99
CA LEU A 93 -2.96 -17.22 -10.27
C LEU A 93 -2.60 -17.68 -11.70
N ARG A 94 -2.58 -16.78 -12.69
CA ARG A 94 -2.18 -17.09 -14.08
C ARG A 94 -0.69 -17.41 -14.18
N GLU A 95 0.14 -16.64 -13.49
CA GLU A 95 1.61 -16.78 -13.51
C GLU A 95 2.10 -17.97 -12.68
N MET A 96 1.45 -18.25 -11.54
CA MET A 96 1.76 -19.44 -10.73
C MET A 96 1.54 -20.75 -11.49
N GLY A 97 0.94 -20.69 -12.69
CA GLY A 97 0.92 -21.82 -13.61
C GLY A 97 0.36 -23.07 -12.94
N VAL A 98 -0.61 -22.91 -12.03
CA VAL A 98 -1.27 -23.97 -11.28
C VAL A 98 -2.09 -24.80 -12.26
N GLN A 99 -1.39 -25.54 -13.12
CA GLN A 99 -1.84 -26.80 -13.62
C GLN A 99 -1.80 -27.69 -12.41
N GLU A 100 -2.94 -27.81 -11.74
CA GLU A 100 -3.20 -28.87 -10.79
C GLU A 100 -2.87 -30.19 -11.50
N TYR A 101 -1.65 -30.69 -11.31
CA TYR A 101 -1.26 -32.01 -11.75
C TYR A 101 -1.97 -32.97 -10.80
N GLU A 102 -3.26 -33.23 -11.06
CA GLU A 102 -3.94 -34.39 -10.49
C GLU A 102 -3.04 -35.58 -10.78
N GLY A 103 -2.48 -36.16 -9.70
CA GLY A 103 -1.37 -37.11 -9.78
C GLY A 103 -1.60 -38.15 -10.85
N ILE A 104 -0.89 -38.01 -11.98
CA ILE A 104 -1.02 -38.92 -13.09
C ILE A 104 -0.52 -40.29 -12.58
N PRO A 105 -1.39 -41.31 -12.50
CA PRO A 105 -0.94 -42.64 -12.19
C PRO A 105 0.02 -43.07 -13.30
N ASN A 106 1.25 -43.40 -12.91
CA ASN A 106 2.36 -43.72 -13.80
C ASN A 106 1.95 -44.53 -15.04
N GLY A 107 1.95 -43.90 -16.22
CA GLY A 107 1.95 -44.59 -17.52
C GLY A 107 0.93 -44.14 -18.56
N ASP A 108 -0.08 -43.33 -18.21
CA ASP A 108 -1.05 -42.85 -19.18
C ASP A 108 -0.55 -41.60 -19.94
N PRO A 109 -0.88 -41.45 -21.23
CA PRO A 109 -0.56 -40.25 -21.99
C PRO A 109 -1.23 -39.05 -21.34
N VAL A 110 -0.45 -38.00 -21.07
CA VAL A 110 -0.90 -36.74 -20.47
C VAL A 110 -2.14 -36.26 -21.23
N PRO A 111 -3.34 -36.27 -20.62
CA PRO A 111 -4.51 -35.69 -21.24
C PRO A 111 -4.21 -34.23 -21.54
N GLU A 112 -4.65 -33.70 -22.69
CA GLU A 112 -4.58 -32.25 -22.92
C GLU A 112 -5.14 -31.54 -21.68
N PRO A 113 -4.38 -30.60 -21.07
CA PRO A 113 -4.79 -29.94 -19.85
C PRO A 113 -6.15 -29.29 -20.12
N LYS A 114 -7.20 -29.87 -19.55
CA LYS A 114 -8.47 -29.17 -19.49
C LYS A 114 -8.20 -27.96 -18.59
N PRO A 115 -8.50 -26.73 -19.03
CA PRO A 115 -8.40 -25.59 -18.12
C PRO A 115 -9.37 -25.90 -16.99
N VAL A 116 -8.82 -26.30 -15.85
CA VAL A 116 -9.55 -26.28 -14.60
C VAL A 116 -9.82 -24.80 -14.43
N ARG A 117 -11.04 -24.39 -14.80
CA ARG A 117 -11.61 -23.12 -14.33
C ARG A 117 -11.75 -23.31 -12.84
N ASP A 118 -10.63 -23.14 -12.16
CA ASP A 118 -10.57 -23.16 -10.72
C ASP A 118 -11.46 -22.00 -10.27
N ASP A 119 -12.54 -22.35 -9.57
CA ASP A 119 -13.58 -21.41 -9.16
C ASP A 119 -12.99 -20.22 -8.38
N ARG A 120 -11.78 -20.37 -7.80
CA ARG A 120 -11.02 -19.30 -7.15
C ARG A 120 -10.68 -18.14 -8.07
N TYR A 121 -10.28 -18.38 -9.33
CA TYR A 121 -10.01 -17.30 -10.30
C TYR A 121 -11.27 -16.48 -10.56
N ARG A 122 -12.37 -17.19 -10.78
CA ARG A 122 -13.66 -16.57 -11.07
C ARG A 122 -14.17 -15.79 -9.88
N MET A 123 -13.96 -16.28 -8.65
CA MET A 123 -14.29 -15.55 -7.43
C MET A 123 -13.46 -14.27 -7.33
N GLY A 124 -12.16 -14.31 -7.61
CA GLY A 124 -11.32 -13.11 -7.62
C GLY A 124 -11.75 -12.06 -8.65
N GLU A 125 -12.20 -12.47 -9.84
CA GLU A 125 -12.76 -11.55 -10.85
C GLU A 125 -14.11 -10.97 -10.42
N ILE A 126 -15.05 -11.82 -9.97
CA ILE A 126 -16.38 -11.39 -9.50
C ILE A 126 -16.25 -10.44 -8.31
N ALA A 127 -15.32 -10.72 -7.40
CA ALA A 127 -15.08 -9.90 -6.23
C ALA A 127 -14.66 -8.47 -6.57
N ARG A 128 -14.11 -8.22 -7.76
CA ARG A 128 -13.49 -6.96 -8.23
C ARG A 128 -14.38 -6.15 -9.18
N ASP A 129 -15.64 -6.53 -9.27
CA ASP A 129 -16.62 -5.89 -10.13
C ASP A 129 -17.92 -5.72 -9.37
N CYS A 130 -18.28 -4.45 -9.13
CA CYS A 130 -19.44 -4.08 -8.33
C CYS A 130 -20.77 -4.52 -8.93
N GLU A 131 -20.86 -4.63 -10.26
CA GLU A 131 -22.09 -5.10 -10.91
C GLU A 131 -22.22 -6.61 -10.75
N THR A 132 -21.16 -7.36 -11.05
CA THR A 132 -21.22 -8.83 -10.99
C THR A 132 -21.22 -9.37 -9.56
N ALA A 133 -20.54 -8.73 -8.62
CA ALA A 133 -20.57 -9.12 -7.21
C ALA A 133 -22.00 -9.16 -6.64
N GLN A 134 -22.85 -8.21 -7.04
CA GLN A 134 -24.26 -8.16 -6.62
C GLN A 134 -25.07 -9.31 -7.24
N ASP A 135 -24.83 -9.63 -8.51
CA ASP A 135 -25.55 -10.69 -9.23
C ASP A 135 -25.27 -12.09 -8.67
N TYR A 136 -24.07 -12.30 -8.12
CA TYR A 136 -23.62 -13.59 -7.57
C TYR A 136 -23.74 -13.71 -6.05
N ASP A 137 -24.35 -12.72 -5.37
CA ASP A 137 -24.40 -12.66 -3.90
C ASP A 137 -22.99 -12.74 -3.26
N PHE A 138 -22.01 -12.21 -3.99
CA PHE A 138 -20.60 -12.17 -3.60
C PHE A 138 -20.27 -10.81 -2.98
N SER A 139 -21.19 -10.26 -2.17
CA SER A 139 -20.93 -9.03 -1.41
C SER A 139 -20.28 -9.38 -0.08
N GLY A 140 -18.96 -9.42 -0.04
CA GLY A 140 -18.19 -9.57 1.20
C GLY A 140 -17.59 -8.24 1.69
N PHE A 141 -16.87 -8.30 2.81
CA PHE A 141 -16.27 -7.14 3.48
C PHE A 141 -15.53 -6.19 2.51
N TYR A 142 -14.59 -6.74 1.74
CA TYR A 142 -13.71 -5.93 0.88
C TYR A 142 -14.42 -5.39 -0.35
N THR A 143 -15.23 -6.22 -1.02
CA THR A 143 -16.02 -5.81 -2.18
C THR A 143 -17.00 -4.70 -1.81
N PHE A 144 -17.66 -4.78 -0.65
CA PHE A 144 -18.58 -3.75 -0.21
C PHE A 144 -17.89 -2.39 0.00
N ILE A 145 -16.71 -2.39 0.63
CA ILE A 145 -15.91 -1.18 0.85
C ILE A 145 -15.46 -0.59 -0.50
N ALA A 146 -14.88 -1.42 -1.38
CA ALA A 146 -14.38 -0.98 -2.68
C ALA A 146 -15.50 -0.39 -3.55
N CYS A 147 -16.67 -1.03 -3.60
CA CYS A 147 -17.81 -0.51 -4.34
C CYS A 147 -18.36 0.79 -3.77
N SER A 148 -18.44 0.91 -2.44
CA SER A 148 -18.83 2.18 -1.81
C SER A 148 -17.86 3.32 -2.13
N MET A 149 -16.57 3.01 -2.29
CA MET A 149 -15.56 3.97 -2.70
C MET A 149 -15.71 4.33 -4.19
N GLU A 150 -15.90 3.34 -5.06
CA GLU A 150 -16.10 3.54 -6.50
C GLU A 150 -17.31 4.44 -6.77
N ASP A 151 -18.43 4.21 -6.09
CA ASP A 151 -19.62 5.06 -6.15
C ASP A 151 -19.37 6.50 -5.66
N SER A 152 -18.41 6.69 -4.75
CA SER A 152 -18.07 7.99 -4.16
C SER A 152 -17.01 8.76 -4.97
N LEU A 153 -16.44 8.16 -6.02
CA LEU A 153 -15.36 8.78 -6.78
C LEU A 153 -15.82 9.87 -7.76
N GLU A 154 -17.11 9.96 -8.09
CA GLU A 154 -17.60 10.91 -9.11
C GLU A 154 -17.13 12.35 -8.82
N PRO A 155 -16.48 13.04 -9.78
CA PRO A 155 -16.38 12.74 -11.22
C PRO A 155 -15.13 11.94 -11.64
N LEU A 156 -14.30 11.50 -10.70
CA LEU A 156 -13.13 10.68 -10.98
C LEU A 156 -13.55 9.25 -11.31
N THR A 157 -12.71 8.57 -12.08
CA THR A 157 -12.90 7.17 -12.45
C THR A 157 -11.58 6.43 -12.27
N ILE A 158 -11.65 5.18 -11.82
CA ILE A 158 -10.50 4.28 -11.77
C ILE A 158 -10.16 3.84 -13.19
N LYS A 159 -8.91 4.00 -13.60
CA LYS A 159 -8.44 3.59 -14.93
C LYS A 159 -7.87 2.18 -14.88
N ARG A 160 -8.50 1.27 -15.62
CA ARG A 160 -8.05 -0.12 -15.76
C ARG A 160 -7.28 -0.31 -17.07
N GLY A 161 -6.33 -1.24 -17.07
CA GLY A 161 -5.54 -1.64 -18.25
C GLY A 161 -4.15 -0.98 -18.32
N GLU A 162 -3.70 -0.72 -19.53
CA GLU A 162 -2.36 -0.21 -19.83
C GLU A 162 -2.43 1.09 -20.63
N PHE A 163 -1.37 1.88 -20.57
CA PHE A 163 -1.18 3.08 -21.39
C PHE A 163 0.19 3.09 -22.05
N ASP A 164 0.29 3.82 -23.15
CA ASP A 164 1.49 3.88 -23.97
C ASP A 164 2.51 4.90 -23.41
N VAL A 165 3.68 4.42 -23.01
CA VAL A 165 4.86 5.22 -22.66
C VAL A 165 5.84 5.21 -23.83
N VAL A 166 6.20 6.39 -24.33
CA VAL A 166 7.23 6.51 -25.37
C VAL A 166 8.59 6.72 -24.72
N ASP A 167 9.51 5.78 -24.92
CA ASP A 167 10.89 5.89 -24.42
C ASP A 167 11.72 6.95 -25.18
N ARG A 168 12.96 7.20 -24.72
CA ARG A 168 13.87 8.16 -25.37
C ARG A 168 14.26 7.78 -26.81
N ASN A 169 14.07 6.53 -27.21
CA ASN A 169 14.36 6.01 -28.54
C ASN A 169 13.11 6.02 -29.46
N GLY A 170 11.94 6.41 -28.94
CA GLY A 170 10.68 6.40 -29.66
C GLY A 170 9.95 5.06 -29.66
N ASN A 171 10.38 4.09 -28.85
CA ASN A 171 9.65 2.84 -28.67
C ASN A 171 8.45 3.07 -27.75
N VAL A 172 7.32 2.47 -28.10
CA VAL A 172 6.10 2.49 -27.28
C VAL A 172 6.14 1.26 -26.37
N ASN A 173 6.21 1.49 -25.07
CA ASN A 173 6.11 0.47 -24.03
C ASN A 173 4.73 0.62 -23.37
N GLN A 174 3.99 -0.46 -23.26
CA GLN A 174 2.74 -0.45 -22.50
C GLN A 174 3.09 -0.58 -21.02
N VAL A 175 2.59 0.36 -20.22
CA VAL A 175 2.76 0.36 -18.77
C VAL A 175 1.38 0.27 -18.15
N PRO A 176 1.15 -0.60 -17.15
CA PRO A 176 -0.14 -0.66 -16.49
C PRO A 176 -0.46 0.67 -15.81
N TYR A 177 -1.74 1.06 -15.78
CA TYR A 177 -2.17 2.09 -14.83
C TYR A 177 -1.87 1.62 -13.40
N VAL A 178 -1.74 2.57 -12.47
CA VAL A 178 -1.49 2.27 -11.05
C VAL A 178 -2.71 2.55 -10.17
N ASP A 179 -3.87 2.80 -10.79
CA ASP A 179 -5.10 3.18 -10.09
C ASP A 179 -5.65 1.99 -9.33
N ASP A 180 -5.69 2.07 -8.01
CA ASP A 180 -6.12 0.95 -7.18
C ASP A 180 -6.69 1.40 -5.84
N ILE A 181 -7.54 0.53 -5.30
CA ILE A 181 -8.07 0.62 -3.94
C ILE A 181 -7.51 -0.56 -3.17
N ILE A 182 -6.78 -0.27 -2.10
CA ILE A 182 -6.18 -1.29 -1.25
C ILE A 182 -6.87 -1.23 0.10
N ILE A 183 -7.39 -2.35 0.57
CA ILE A 183 -8.11 -2.44 1.83
C ILE A 183 -7.44 -3.51 2.69
N SER A 184 -6.96 -3.10 3.85
CA SER A 184 -6.30 -3.95 4.84
C SER A 184 -7.06 -3.87 6.16
N ALA A 185 -7.23 -5.00 6.82
CA ALA A 185 -7.80 -5.05 8.17
C ALA A 185 -6.78 -5.68 9.12
N PHE A 186 -6.61 -5.06 10.27
CA PHE A 186 -5.67 -5.50 11.30
C PHE A 186 -6.42 -5.76 12.59
N SER A 187 -5.96 -6.76 13.31
CA SER A 187 -6.27 -6.91 14.71
C SER A 187 -5.15 -6.31 15.53
N LEU A 188 -5.46 -5.41 16.46
CA LEU A 188 -4.49 -4.79 17.33
C LEU A 188 -4.73 -5.22 18.78
N GLN A 189 -3.63 -5.50 19.48
CA GLN A 189 -3.66 -5.82 20.90
C GLN A 189 -2.77 -4.88 21.69
N ALA A 190 -3.34 -4.28 22.73
CA ALA A 190 -2.55 -3.57 23.72
C ALA A 190 -1.86 -4.60 24.63
N VAL A 191 -0.53 -4.58 24.62
CA VAL A 191 0.34 -5.43 25.43
C VAL A 191 1.18 -4.54 26.33
N ASN A 192 1.72 -5.11 27.40
CA ASN A 192 2.71 -4.44 28.23
C ASN A 192 4.04 -5.19 28.11
N ASN A 193 5.02 -4.57 27.47
CA ASN A 193 6.34 -5.13 27.29
C ASN A 193 7.25 -4.69 28.43
N ASP A 194 7.02 -5.20 29.63
CA ASP A 194 7.85 -4.90 30.80
C ASP A 194 8.29 -6.21 31.46
N ASP A 195 9.49 -6.23 32.04
CA ASP A 195 10.03 -7.40 32.74
C ASP A 195 9.00 -7.94 33.77
N PRO A 196 8.50 -9.17 33.58
CA PRO A 196 7.47 -9.78 34.42
C PRO A 196 7.89 -9.85 35.90
N ALA A 197 9.19 -9.81 36.21
CA ALA A 197 9.71 -9.76 37.57
C ALA A 197 9.34 -8.47 38.34
N ASN A 198 9.03 -7.37 37.65
CA ASN A 198 8.65 -6.10 38.27
C ASN A 198 7.17 -6.04 38.70
N TRP A 199 6.34 -7.01 38.32
CA TRP A 199 4.87 -6.94 38.42
C TRP A 199 4.24 -7.71 39.59
N VAL A 200 5.04 -8.08 40.60
CA VAL A 200 4.58 -8.84 41.77
C VAL A 200 3.55 -8.05 42.59
N GLY A 201 2.27 -8.07 42.19
CA GLY A 201 1.17 -7.45 42.94
C GLY A 201 -0.10 -7.06 42.18
N ASP A 202 -0.13 -6.96 40.85
CA ASP A 202 -1.31 -6.50 40.10
C ASP A 202 -1.93 -7.59 39.19
N PRO A 203 -3.06 -8.21 39.58
CA PRO A 203 -3.69 -9.30 38.84
C PRO A 203 -4.27 -8.90 37.47
N VAL A 204 -4.53 -7.61 37.20
CA VAL A 204 -5.06 -7.18 35.90
C VAL A 204 -3.95 -7.16 34.85
N ILE A 205 -2.73 -6.83 35.28
CA ILE A 205 -1.58 -6.62 34.39
C ILE A 205 -1.02 -7.96 33.90
N TYR A 206 -1.03 -9.00 34.74
CA TYR A 206 -0.54 -10.35 34.37
C TYR A 206 -1.17 -10.97 33.12
N SER A 207 -2.39 -10.59 32.74
CA SER A 207 -3.06 -11.14 31.55
C SER A 207 -2.63 -10.52 30.22
N ARG A 208 -1.82 -9.45 30.26
CA ARG A 208 -1.41 -8.67 29.08
C ARG A 208 0.10 -8.42 29.01
N THR A 209 0.87 -8.97 29.95
CA THR A 209 2.33 -8.83 29.97
C THR A 209 2.94 -9.89 29.10
N ILE A 210 3.77 -9.46 28.15
CA ILE A 210 4.60 -10.34 27.32
C ILE A 210 6.00 -9.78 27.44
N ASP A 211 6.95 -10.65 27.77
CA ASP A 211 8.36 -10.28 27.79
C ASP A 211 8.97 -10.61 26.42
N PHE A 212 9.03 -9.61 25.54
CA PHE A 212 9.65 -9.78 24.22
C PHE A 212 11.19 -9.81 24.30
N ASP A 213 11.81 -9.52 25.44
CA ASP A 213 13.26 -9.39 25.64
C ASP A 213 13.95 -10.73 25.99
N THR A 214 13.17 -11.81 26.21
CA THR A 214 13.70 -13.10 26.69
C THR A 214 14.32 -14.01 25.63
N THR A 215 14.16 -13.67 24.36
CA THR A 215 14.76 -14.38 23.22
C THR A 215 15.23 -13.33 22.22
N ASP A 216 16.31 -13.57 21.49
CA ASP A 216 16.92 -12.69 20.46
C ASP A 216 15.98 -12.35 19.27
N ALA A 217 14.67 -12.20 19.51
CA ALA A 217 13.66 -11.80 18.55
C ALA A 217 13.97 -10.36 18.11
N VAL A 218 14.18 -10.24 16.81
CA VAL A 218 14.59 -9.01 16.13
C VAL A 218 13.44 -8.02 16.19
N GLY A 219 13.41 -7.19 17.25
CA GLY A 219 12.46 -6.11 17.41
C GLY A 219 12.63 -5.41 18.75
N ASP A 220 13.25 -4.22 18.76
CA ASP A 220 13.37 -3.36 19.94
C ASP A 220 11.98 -2.77 20.29
N TYR A 221 11.07 -3.58 20.83
CA TYR A 221 9.85 -3.05 21.44
C TYR A 221 10.26 -2.28 22.70
N PRO A 222 9.89 -1.00 22.84
CA PRO A 222 10.23 -0.24 24.04
C PRO A 222 9.55 -0.84 25.27
N ASP A 223 10.21 -0.74 26.41
CA ASP A 223 9.62 -1.05 27.71
C ASP A 223 8.29 -0.29 27.88
N GLY A 224 7.30 -0.96 28.48
CA GLY A 224 5.99 -0.39 28.83
C GLY A 224 4.83 -0.77 27.88
N PRO A 225 3.67 -0.10 28.02
CA PRO A 225 2.47 -0.42 27.26
C PRO A 225 2.61 -0.01 25.80
N SER A 226 2.43 -0.99 24.91
CA SER A 226 2.50 -0.84 23.46
C SER A 226 1.29 -1.50 22.79
N VAL A 227 0.97 -1.04 21.59
CA VAL A 227 -0.02 -1.68 20.72
C VAL A 227 0.74 -2.44 19.64
N ILE A 228 0.46 -3.73 19.54
CA ILE A 228 1.04 -4.60 18.52
C ILE A 228 -0.05 -5.11 17.56
N VAL A 229 0.33 -5.38 16.32
CA VAL A 229 -0.52 -6.08 15.36
C VAL A 229 -0.47 -7.57 15.70
N VAL A 230 -1.65 -8.18 15.86
CA VAL A 230 -1.82 -9.60 16.23
C VAL A 230 -2.66 -10.39 15.23
N GLY A 231 -3.15 -9.72 14.20
CA GLY A 231 -4.00 -10.28 13.16
C GLY A 231 -4.02 -9.37 11.93
N ARG A 232 -4.17 -9.96 10.74
CA ARG A 232 -4.15 -9.30 9.44
C ARG A 232 -5.15 -10.01 8.56
N TYR A 233 -5.90 -9.23 7.80
CA TYR A 233 -6.95 -9.73 6.92
C TYR A 233 -6.88 -8.99 5.58
N PRO A 234 -7.06 -9.71 4.45
CA PRO A 234 -7.43 -11.14 4.41
C PRO A 234 -6.22 -12.04 4.70
N THR A 235 -6.44 -13.16 5.40
CA THR A 235 -5.32 -13.98 5.93
C THR A 235 -4.52 -14.72 4.86
N ASN A 236 -5.05 -14.84 3.65
CA ASN A 236 -4.40 -15.52 2.54
C ASN A 236 -4.04 -14.57 1.38
N ALA A 237 -4.06 -13.25 1.59
CA ALA A 237 -3.44 -12.35 0.62
C ALA A 237 -1.94 -12.63 0.69
N ASN A 238 -1.52 -13.56 -0.17
CA ASN A 238 -0.19 -14.12 -0.22
C ASN A 238 0.85 -13.01 -0.08
N GLU A 239 1.80 -13.25 0.82
CA GLU A 239 3.15 -12.71 0.70
C GLU A 239 3.56 -12.80 -0.77
N CYS A 240 4.20 -11.74 -1.24
CA CYS A 240 4.71 -11.60 -2.58
C CYS A 240 5.13 -12.92 -3.21
N ASN A 241 4.89 -13.09 -4.51
CA ASN A 241 5.36 -14.28 -5.20
C ASN A 241 6.90 -14.35 -5.03
N MET A 242 7.35 -15.15 -4.05
CA MET A 242 8.77 -15.44 -3.93
C MET A 242 9.02 -16.64 -4.80
N TRP A 243 10.02 -16.45 -5.62
CA TRP A 243 10.62 -17.51 -6.38
C TRP A 243 11.63 -18.18 -5.46
N ASP A 244 11.64 -19.50 -5.40
CA ASP A 244 12.73 -20.21 -4.76
C ASP A 244 14.05 -19.89 -5.47
N VAL A 245 15.17 -20.32 -4.90
CA VAL A 245 16.51 -20.18 -5.49
C VAL A 245 16.67 -20.78 -6.89
N ASN A 246 15.66 -21.52 -7.38
CA ASN A 246 15.63 -22.13 -8.71
C ASN A 246 14.65 -21.42 -9.66
N GLY A 247 14.04 -20.31 -9.28
CA GLY A 247 13.04 -19.63 -10.08
C GLY A 247 11.71 -20.40 -10.17
N ILE A 248 11.37 -21.20 -9.15
CA ILE A 248 10.07 -21.88 -9.02
C ILE A 248 9.22 -21.08 -8.03
N PRO A 249 7.99 -20.67 -8.39
CA PRO A 249 7.12 -19.96 -7.47
C PRO A 249 6.79 -20.88 -6.29
N VAL A 250 7.07 -20.41 -5.07
CA VAL A 250 6.72 -21.17 -3.87
C VAL A 250 5.19 -21.15 -3.71
N PRO A 251 4.53 -22.31 -3.52
CA PRO A 251 3.09 -22.39 -3.36
C PRO A 251 2.58 -21.49 -2.24
N SER A 252 1.48 -20.80 -2.50
CA SER A 252 1.01 -19.72 -1.66
C SER A 252 0.19 -20.16 -0.44
N ASN A 253 -0.09 -21.45 -0.34
CA ASN A 253 -0.84 -22.07 0.75
C ASN A 253 0.03 -22.50 1.94
N GLU A 254 1.35 -22.29 1.85
CA GLU A 254 2.33 -22.65 2.89
C GLU A 254 2.76 -21.46 3.76
N ARG A 255 2.13 -20.30 3.55
CA ARG A 255 2.58 -19.00 4.06
C ARG A 255 1.57 -18.47 5.07
N ASP A 256 1.93 -18.53 6.35
CA ASP A 256 1.11 -18.07 7.47
C ASP A 256 1.52 -16.64 7.85
N PRO A 257 0.59 -15.68 7.88
CA PRO A 257 0.88 -14.33 8.38
C PRO A 257 0.91 -14.20 9.92
N PHE A 258 0.77 -15.25 10.72
CA PHE A 258 0.91 -15.16 12.19
C PHE A 258 1.58 -16.37 12.83
N ASP A 259 2.88 -16.29 12.96
CA ASP A 259 3.68 -17.00 13.94
C ASP A 259 3.58 -16.34 15.34
N PHE A 260 2.39 -15.88 15.76
CA PHE A 260 2.17 -15.57 17.17
C PHE A 260 2.02 -16.87 17.97
N TYR A 261 3.17 -17.30 18.44
CA TYR A 261 3.49 -18.33 19.40
C TYR A 261 2.33 -19.00 20.16
N ASN A 262 2.40 -20.32 20.18
CA ASN A 262 2.01 -21.05 21.38
C ASN A 262 3.15 -20.87 22.42
N PHE A 263 2.98 -19.95 23.38
CA PHE A 263 3.87 -19.78 24.55
C PHE A 263 5.33 -19.32 24.30
N GLY A 264 5.58 -18.40 23.36
CA GLY A 264 6.92 -17.83 23.14
C GLY A 264 7.98 -18.79 22.57
N THR A 265 7.59 -19.88 21.88
CA THR A 265 8.53 -20.74 21.14
C THR A 265 8.03 -21.03 19.72
N GLN A 266 8.91 -20.89 18.71
CA GLN A 266 8.67 -21.14 17.29
C GLN A 266 8.21 -22.60 17.11
N ASP A 267 6.99 -22.83 16.59
CA ASP A 267 6.46 -24.18 16.40
C ASP A 267 6.92 -24.75 15.06
N GLU A 268 8.03 -25.48 15.07
CA GLU A 268 8.50 -26.27 13.92
C GLU A 268 7.51 -27.42 13.54
N THR A 269 6.35 -27.61 14.22
CA THR A 269 5.73 -28.95 14.27
C THR A 269 4.21 -29.11 14.24
N ARG A 270 3.38 -28.13 13.87
CA ARG A 270 1.92 -28.38 13.76
C ARG A 270 1.40 -28.47 12.34
N PRO A 271 1.24 -29.70 11.82
CA PRO A 271 0.71 -29.89 10.49
C PRO A 271 -0.83 -29.89 10.53
N ILE A 272 -1.44 -29.08 9.68
CA ILE A 272 -2.89 -29.15 9.42
C ILE A 272 -3.28 -30.53 8.83
N ASP A 273 -2.32 -31.26 8.22
CA ASP A 273 -2.55 -32.55 7.53
C ASP A 273 -1.55 -33.69 7.88
N GLY A 274 -0.75 -33.57 8.95
CA GLY A 274 0.34 -34.53 9.23
C GLY A 274 1.64 -34.35 8.42
N VAL A 275 1.75 -33.33 7.57
CA VAL A 275 2.98 -32.95 6.85
C VAL A 275 3.61 -31.72 7.52
N ILE A 276 4.79 -31.88 8.11
CA ILE A 276 5.62 -30.77 8.60
C ILE A 276 6.02 -29.95 7.37
N ARG A 277 5.65 -28.67 7.36
CA ARG A 277 6.10 -27.69 6.38
C ARG A 277 6.77 -26.57 7.16
N ASP A 278 7.92 -26.12 6.67
CA ASP A 278 8.53 -24.90 7.18
C ASP A 278 7.59 -23.76 6.75
N ILE A 279 6.86 -23.21 7.73
CA ILE A 279 5.87 -22.14 7.53
C ILE A 279 6.58 -20.81 7.28
N GLU A 280 7.82 -20.70 7.74
CA GLU A 280 8.71 -19.57 7.54
C GLU A 280 9.81 -20.00 6.56
N LEU A 281 9.94 -19.32 5.43
CA LEU A 281 11.11 -19.52 4.58
C LEU A 281 12.30 -18.85 5.28
N GLU A 282 13.34 -19.64 5.58
CA GLU A 282 14.63 -19.13 6.06
C GLU A 282 15.03 -17.93 5.17
N GLU A 283 15.19 -16.74 5.77
CA GLU A 283 15.45 -15.41 5.15
C GLU A 283 14.23 -14.51 4.82
N GLY A 284 12.99 -14.99 4.90
CA GLY A 284 11.75 -14.26 4.57
C GLY A 284 11.45 -13.04 5.46
N ASP A 285 11.72 -13.14 6.76
CA ASP A 285 11.40 -12.09 7.75
C ASP A 285 12.58 -11.21 8.15
N THR A 286 13.67 -11.25 7.39
CA THR A 286 14.85 -10.40 7.66
C THR A 286 14.69 -8.96 7.18
N GLY A 287 13.49 -8.57 6.71
CA GLY A 287 13.18 -7.26 6.14
C GLY A 287 11.86 -6.67 6.66
N ALA A 288 11.59 -5.42 6.26
CA ALA A 288 10.34 -4.75 6.63
C ALA A 288 9.14 -5.49 6.05
N GLU A 289 8.30 -6.04 6.93
CA GLU A 289 7.14 -6.82 6.52
C GLU A 289 6.02 -5.88 6.08
N TYR A 290 5.82 -5.76 4.77
CA TYR A 290 4.72 -4.98 4.19
C TYR A 290 3.39 -5.68 4.38
N GLN A 291 2.39 -4.91 4.81
CA GLN A 291 1.02 -5.38 4.89
C GLN A 291 0.49 -5.76 3.50
N ARG A 292 -0.19 -6.91 3.45
CA ARG A 292 -1.01 -7.27 2.29
C ARG A 292 -2.47 -6.90 2.53
N GLY A 293 -3.07 -6.30 1.51
CA GLY A 293 -4.46 -5.89 1.51
C GLY A 293 -5.20 -6.53 0.35
N PHE A 294 -6.52 -6.47 0.38
CA PHE A 294 -7.30 -6.71 -0.82
C PHE A 294 -7.09 -5.57 -1.79
N VAL A 295 -6.57 -5.91 -2.97
CA VAL A 295 -6.27 -4.98 -4.06
C VAL A 295 -7.37 -5.08 -5.12
N TRP A 296 -8.10 -3.97 -5.32
CA TRP A 296 -9.33 -3.93 -6.11
C TRP A 296 -9.12 -4.16 -7.59
N THR A 297 -8.25 -3.38 -8.23
CA THR A 297 -7.96 -3.56 -9.66
C THR A 297 -6.81 -4.53 -9.88
N GLY A 298 -5.94 -4.67 -8.87
CA GLY A 298 -4.77 -5.54 -8.94
C GLY A 298 -3.59 -4.93 -9.68
N GLN A 299 -3.67 -3.63 -9.95
CA GLN A 299 -2.72 -2.90 -10.77
C GLN A 299 -1.60 -2.29 -9.94
N TYR A 300 -1.85 -1.99 -8.66
CA TYR A 300 -0.83 -1.46 -7.78
C TYR A 300 0.07 -2.57 -7.24
N GLN A 301 1.35 -2.46 -7.58
CA GLN A 301 2.42 -3.30 -7.04
C GLN A 301 3.21 -2.49 -6.01
N VAL A 302 3.40 -3.05 -4.83
CA VAL A 302 4.31 -2.50 -3.81
C VAL A 302 5.73 -2.70 -4.33
N GLU A 303 6.56 -1.68 -4.16
CA GLU A 303 7.88 -1.57 -4.80
C GLU A 303 8.68 -2.87 -4.75
N GLU A 304 9.29 -3.22 -5.89
CA GLU A 304 10.18 -4.37 -6.06
C GLU A 304 11.36 -4.25 -5.09
N THR A 305 11.27 -4.85 -3.91
CA THR A 305 12.44 -5.06 -3.07
C THR A 305 13.31 -6.07 -3.81
N ARG A 306 14.28 -5.56 -4.57
CA ARG A 306 15.37 -6.38 -5.06
C ARG A 306 16.13 -6.85 -3.82
N PRO A 307 16.23 -8.17 -3.58
CA PRO A 307 17.16 -8.63 -2.57
C PRO A 307 18.52 -8.04 -2.90
N ASN A 308 19.21 -7.49 -1.88
CA ASN A 308 20.57 -7.04 -2.08
C ASN A 308 21.36 -8.23 -2.66
N PRO A 309 22.10 -8.05 -3.77
CA PRO A 309 22.84 -9.15 -4.38
C PRO A 309 23.73 -9.79 -3.33
N THR A 310 23.47 -11.07 -3.00
CA THR A 310 24.24 -11.79 -1.99
C THR A 310 25.58 -12.21 -2.60
N PRO A 311 26.63 -12.43 -1.79
CA PRO A 311 27.91 -12.93 -2.30
C PRO A 311 27.80 -14.28 -3.02
N SER A 312 26.77 -15.08 -2.67
CA SER A 312 26.45 -16.36 -3.28
C SER A 312 25.75 -16.23 -4.62
N ASP A 313 24.94 -15.18 -4.83
CA ASP A 313 24.32 -14.88 -6.12
C ASP A 313 24.40 -13.39 -6.48
N PRO A 314 25.52 -12.95 -7.09
CA PRO A 314 25.68 -11.57 -7.53
C PRO A 314 24.75 -11.19 -8.69
N ASN A 315 24.03 -12.15 -9.27
CA ASN A 315 23.10 -11.95 -10.37
C ASN A 315 21.65 -12.24 -9.97
N ALA A 316 21.33 -12.36 -8.67
CA ALA A 316 19.96 -12.50 -8.20
C ALA A 316 19.14 -11.30 -8.70
N THR A 317 18.36 -11.52 -9.75
CA THR A 317 17.41 -10.56 -10.32
C THR A 317 15.99 -10.83 -9.87
N ASP A 318 15.83 -11.63 -8.82
CA ASP A 318 14.51 -12.09 -8.38
C ASP A 318 13.75 -10.92 -7.77
N SER A 319 12.92 -10.33 -8.62
CA SER A 319 11.96 -9.31 -8.27
C SER A 319 10.87 -9.97 -7.45
N ILE A 320 10.83 -9.69 -6.15
CA ILE A 320 9.70 -10.08 -5.32
C ILE A 320 8.55 -9.13 -5.69
N ILE A 321 7.54 -9.65 -6.40
CA ILE A 321 6.37 -8.86 -6.81
C ILE A 321 5.28 -9.01 -5.76
N CYS A 322 4.91 -7.89 -5.16
CA CYS A 322 3.95 -7.81 -4.10
C CYS A 322 2.76 -6.95 -4.52
N TRP A 323 1.55 -7.37 -4.13
CA TRP A 323 0.35 -6.56 -4.25
C TRP A 323 -0.20 -6.30 -2.85
N GLY A 324 -0.56 -5.06 -2.55
CA GLY A 324 -1.13 -4.73 -1.25
C GLY A 324 -0.84 -3.32 -0.79
N SER A 325 -0.74 -3.20 0.53
CA SER A 325 -0.53 -1.95 1.24
C SER A 325 0.94 -1.54 1.19
N ASN A 326 1.19 -0.24 1.12
CA ASN A 326 2.55 0.26 1.27
C ASN A 326 2.99 0.36 2.74
N PHE A 327 2.06 0.14 3.68
CA PHE A 327 2.36 0.18 5.10
C PHE A 327 3.04 -1.10 5.54
N THR A 328 4.13 -0.98 6.27
CA THR A 328 4.71 -2.11 7.00
C THR A 328 3.95 -2.35 8.31
N ILE A 329 4.07 -3.55 8.88
CA ILE A 329 3.51 -3.83 10.20
C ILE A 329 4.11 -2.87 11.25
N GLU A 330 5.42 -2.67 11.18
CA GLU A 330 6.14 -1.73 12.04
C GLU A 330 5.58 -0.31 11.90
N GLU A 331 5.32 0.17 10.69
CA GLU A 331 4.72 1.49 10.47
C GLU A 331 3.31 1.58 11.06
N VAL A 332 2.50 0.52 10.96
CA VAL A 332 1.16 0.47 11.58
C VAL A 332 1.28 0.50 13.10
N GLN A 333 2.19 -0.30 13.68
CA GLN A 333 2.45 -0.30 15.11
C GLN A 333 2.96 1.07 15.58
N ASP A 334 3.90 1.68 14.87
CA ASP A 334 4.45 3.01 15.16
C ASP A 334 3.37 4.09 15.11
N LEU A 335 2.46 4.03 14.15
CA LEU A 335 1.33 4.95 14.06
C LEU A 335 0.38 4.79 15.24
N MET A 336 0.09 3.56 15.65
CA MET A 336 -0.77 3.27 16.80
C MET A 336 -0.09 3.61 18.13
N ASN A 337 1.24 3.52 18.18
CA ASN A 337 2.07 3.89 19.31
C ASN A 337 2.49 5.38 19.27
N ALA A 338 2.15 6.15 18.25
CA ALA A 338 2.57 7.55 18.17
C ALA A 338 1.98 8.36 19.34
N ASN A 339 2.81 9.26 19.93
CA ASN A 339 2.41 10.09 21.08
C ASN A 339 1.12 10.91 20.84
N SER A 340 0.80 11.19 19.58
CA SER A 340 -0.39 11.95 19.18
C SER A 340 -1.72 11.20 19.30
N PHE A 341 -1.69 9.86 19.43
CA PHE A 341 -2.91 9.04 19.51
C PHE A 341 -3.52 8.98 20.92
N ILE A 342 -2.83 9.56 21.90
CA ILE A 342 -3.30 9.63 23.28
C ILE A 342 -4.08 10.94 23.45
N PRO A 343 -5.30 10.94 24.02
CA PRO A 343 -6.06 12.18 24.24
C PRO A 343 -5.23 13.18 25.06
N GLU A 344 -5.59 14.44 25.24
CA GLU A 344 -4.89 15.32 26.21
C GLU A 344 -5.58 15.20 27.59
N GLY A 345 -4.84 15.15 28.71
CA GLY A 345 -5.48 15.23 30.05
C GLY A 345 -4.87 14.43 31.22
N SER A 346 -3.90 13.54 31.00
CA SER A 346 -3.15 12.88 32.08
C SER A 346 -1.66 13.22 31.98
N ALA A 347 -1.02 13.45 33.12
CA ALA A 347 0.40 13.79 33.22
C ALA A 347 1.32 12.57 33.02
N ASP A 348 0.76 11.37 33.11
CA ASP A 348 1.48 10.11 32.92
C ASP A 348 1.07 9.50 31.58
N TYR A 349 2.07 9.14 30.77
CA TYR A 349 1.93 8.66 29.41
C TYR A 349 1.63 7.16 29.39
N GLU A 350 2.37 6.41 30.20
CA GLU A 350 2.26 4.98 30.47
C GLU A 350 0.81 4.62 30.86
N ASP A 351 0.29 5.40 31.81
CA ASP A 351 -0.99 5.17 32.46
C ASP A 351 -2.19 5.35 31.52
N ARG A 352 -2.00 5.85 30.29
CA ARG A 352 -3.09 6.07 29.33
C ARG A 352 -3.16 5.02 28.26
N ARG A 353 -2.01 4.49 27.85
CA ARG A 353 -1.93 3.44 26.83
C ARG A 353 -2.53 2.13 27.31
N GLN A 354 -2.45 1.84 28.61
CA GLN A 354 -3.14 0.68 29.21
C GLN A 354 -4.67 0.67 28.99
N TYR A 355 -5.28 1.83 28.71
CA TYR A 355 -6.71 1.96 28.43
C TYR A 355 -7.05 1.89 26.95
N LEU A 356 -6.07 1.77 26.04
CA LEU A 356 -6.36 1.51 24.64
C LEU A 356 -6.98 0.11 24.54
N PRO A 357 -8.24 -0.01 24.08
CA PRO A 357 -8.85 -1.31 23.92
C PRO A 357 -8.11 -2.06 22.81
N SER A 358 -7.88 -3.35 23.02
CA SER A 358 -7.57 -4.26 21.92
C SER A 358 -8.74 -4.18 20.95
N GLN A 359 -8.48 -3.74 19.72
CA GLN A 359 -9.50 -3.41 18.74
C GLN A 359 -8.95 -3.66 17.35
N GLY A 360 -9.84 -3.89 16.40
CA GLY A 360 -9.45 -3.91 15.02
C GLY A 360 -9.16 -2.53 14.46
N LEU A 361 -8.45 -2.51 13.34
CA LEU A 361 -8.17 -1.34 12.52
C LEU A 361 -8.48 -1.70 11.07
N VAL A 362 -9.20 -0.85 10.37
CA VAL A 362 -9.35 -0.94 8.92
C VAL A 362 -8.60 0.22 8.29
N LEU A 363 -7.61 -0.13 7.47
CA LEU A 363 -6.78 0.77 6.70
C LEU A 363 -7.20 0.68 5.24
N VAL A 364 -7.49 1.82 4.65
CA VAL A 364 -7.84 1.93 3.24
C VAL A 364 -6.87 2.90 2.59
N GLU A 365 -6.18 2.43 1.57
CA GLU A 365 -5.34 3.23 0.70
C GLU A 365 -5.98 3.34 -0.68
N MET A 366 -5.72 4.47 -1.34
CA MET A 366 -6.04 4.65 -2.73
C MET A 366 -4.84 5.24 -3.44
N VAL A 367 -4.44 4.57 -4.51
CA VAL A 367 -3.42 5.03 -5.44
C VAL A 367 -4.16 5.45 -6.69
N TRP A 368 -3.91 6.67 -7.17
CA TRP A 368 -4.63 7.21 -8.31
C TRP A 368 -3.72 8.05 -9.21
N HIS A 369 -3.81 7.81 -10.51
CA HIS A 369 -3.02 8.51 -11.52
C HIS A 369 -3.64 9.85 -11.88
N HIS A 370 -2.90 10.94 -11.67
CA HIS A 370 -3.35 12.28 -12.00
C HIS A 370 -3.08 12.65 -13.46
N ASP A 371 -4.17 12.81 -14.22
CA ASP A 371 -4.11 13.49 -15.52
C ASP A 371 -4.00 15.00 -15.33
N LEU A 372 -2.97 15.57 -15.93
CA LEU A 372 -2.88 17.02 -16.07
C LEU A 372 -4.04 17.54 -16.93
N LEU A 373 -4.77 18.53 -16.43
CA LEU A 373 -5.90 19.14 -17.12
C LEU A 373 -5.45 19.71 -18.46
N LEU A 374 -4.30 20.38 -18.44
CA LEU A 374 -3.69 20.97 -19.61
C LEU A 374 -2.46 20.12 -19.96
N ASN A 375 -2.66 19.09 -20.80
CA ASN A 375 -1.62 18.22 -21.36
C ASN A 375 -0.65 18.99 -22.28
N PHE A 376 0.02 20.00 -21.74
CA PHE A 376 1.00 20.78 -22.46
C PHE A 376 2.30 19.98 -22.58
N PRO A 377 2.96 20.01 -23.75
CA PRO A 377 4.14 19.19 -24.01
C PRO A 377 5.35 19.53 -23.13
N PHE A 378 5.35 20.66 -22.42
CA PHE A 378 6.47 21.06 -21.56
C PHE A 378 6.33 20.58 -20.11
N PHE A 379 5.12 20.25 -19.63
CA PHE A 379 4.91 19.84 -18.25
C PHE A 379 5.53 18.46 -17.94
N PRO A 380 5.39 17.43 -18.80
CA PRO A 380 6.04 16.14 -18.56
C PRO A 380 7.57 16.28 -18.40
N THR A 381 8.20 17.16 -19.19
CA THR A 381 9.65 17.43 -19.06
C THR A 381 9.99 18.08 -17.72
N LEU A 382 9.14 18.97 -17.22
CA LEU A 382 9.35 19.61 -15.92
C LEU A 382 9.18 18.59 -14.79
N VAL A 383 8.17 17.73 -14.85
CA VAL A 383 7.92 16.66 -13.86
C VAL A 383 9.07 15.65 -13.86
N GLN A 384 9.56 15.25 -15.04
CA GLN A 384 10.73 14.37 -15.18
C GLN A 384 12.02 14.96 -14.58
N MET A 385 12.12 16.29 -14.42
CA MET A 385 13.27 16.88 -13.72
C MET A 385 13.22 16.67 -12.20
N PHE A 386 12.05 16.34 -11.65
CA PHE A 386 11.83 16.14 -10.21
C PHE A 386 11.74 14.66 -9.81
N GLY A 387 11.78 13.72 -10.76
CA GLY A 387 11.76 12.29 -10.50
C GLY A 387 11.69 11.44 -11.78
N ASP A 388 11.97 10.14 -11.66
CA ASP A 388 12.04 9.22 -12.80
C ASP A 388 10.66 8.80 -13.34
N THR A 389 9.57 9.12 -12.66
CA THR A 389 8.23 8.74 -13.11
C THR A 389 7.66 9.81 -14.04
N GLN A 390 7.29 9.40 -15.26
CA GLN A 390 6.51 10.24 -16.18
C GLN A 390 5.08 10.50 -15.69
N GLN A 391 4.74 9.99 -14.51
CA GLN A 391 3.40 9.92 -13.95
C GLN A 391 3.38 10.50 -12.56
N VAL A 392 2.43 11.41 -12.33
CA VAL A 392 2.09 11.89 -10.99
C VAL A 392 1.03 10.97 -10.42
N SER A 393 1.43 10.05 -9.56
CA SER A 393 0.50 9.28 -8.73
C SER A 393 0.19 10.05 -7.45
N ILE A 394 -1.06 9.96 -7.01
CA ILE A 394 -1.52 10.45 -5.73
C ILE A 394 -1.82 9.22 -4.87
N THR A 395 -1.13 9.10 -3.75
CA THR A 395 -1.45 8.09 -2.73
C THR A 395 -2.08 8.78 -1.53
N VAL A 396 -3.26 8.33 -1.15
CA VAL A 396 -3.98 8.79 0.04
C VAL A 396 -4.42 7.58 0.85
N TRP A 397 -4.56 7.76 2.16
CA TRP A 397 -4.98 6.69 3.05
C TRP A 397 -5.86 7.21 4.19
N ALA A 398 -6.65 6.31 4.75
CA ALA A 398 -7.42 6.55 5.95
C ALA A 398 -7.49 5.26 6.77
N ALA A 399 -7.39 5.40 8.08
CA ALA A 399 -7.51 4.27 9.00
C ALA A 399 -8.56 4.58 10.07
N PHE A 400 -9.43 3.62 10.36
CA PHE A 400 -10.47 3.75 11.37
C PHE A 400 -10.58 2.47 12.22
N PRO A 401 -10.95 2.60 13.51
CA PRO A 401 -11.11 1.44 14.38
C PRO A 401 -12.28 0.56 13.91
N ALA A 402 -12.03 -0.73 13.75
CA ALA A 402 -13.00 -1.70 13.25
C ALA A 402 -13.22 -2.80 14.30
N PRO A 403 -14.27 -2.72 15.13
CA PRO A 403 -14.46 -3.64 16.25
C PRO A 403 -14.69 -5.10 15.84
N THR A 404 -14.97 -5.34 14.56
CA THR A 404 -15.25 -6.68 14.00
C THR A 404 -14.02 -7.50 13.71
N VAL A 405 -12.85 -6.85 13.64
CA VAL A 405 -11.56 -7.53 13.62
C VAL A 405 -11.15 -7.73 15.07
N GLU A 406 -11.71 -8.75 15.72
CA GLU A 406 -11.42 -9.03 17.12
C GLU A 406 -10.02 -9.63 17.28
N PRO A 407 -9.22 -9.18 18.26
CA PRO A 407 -7.97 -9.81 18.63
C PRO A 407 -8.22 -11.16 19.27
N ASN A 408 -7.61 -12.18 18.69
CA ASN A 408 -7.74 -13.56 19.13
C ASN A 408 -6.38 -14.18 19.48
N ILE A 409 -5.56 -13.47 20.25
CA ILE A 409 -4.45 -14.13 20.95
C ILE A 409 -4.89 -14.39 22.39
N VAL A 410 -5.06 -15.68 22.68
CA VAL A 410 -5.21 -16.17 24.04
C VAL A 410 -3.81 -16.54 24.54
N PHE A 411 -3.21 -15.70 25.37
CA PHE A 411 -1.99 -16.06 26.09
C PHE A 411 -2.36 -17.08 27.16
N ASP A 412 -1.91 -18.31 26.99
CA ASP A 412 -2.14 -19.37 27.95
C ASP A 412 -1.04 -19.24 29.04
N LEU A 413 -1.44 -18.83 30.24
CA LEU A 413 -0.56 -18.50 31.36
C LEU A 413 -0.16 -19.80 32.07
N ASN A 414 0.95 -20.42 31.64
CA ASN A 414 1.52 -21.62 32.29
C ASN A 414 2.30 -21.30 33.57
#